data_AF-A0A843MAM4-F1
#
_entry.id   AF-A0A843MAM4-F1
#
_cell.length_a   1.000
_cell.length_b   1.000
_cell.length_c   1.000
_cell.angle_alpha   90.00
_cell.angle_beta   90.00
_cell.angle_gamma   90.00
#
_symmetry.space_group_name_H-M   'P 1'
#
loop_
_entity.id
_entity.type
_entity.pdbx_description
1 polymer ?
#
loop_
_entity_poly.entity_id
_entity_poly.type
_entity_poly.pdbx_seq_one_letter_code
_entity_poly.pdbx_strand_id
1 'polypeptide(L)'
;MMRGMVKDEWMMKNEMLNDEMKKGDMKKDERRRGDLKKGMMERHLLIRDAGVSTALGTVLLLVIVVIVAALACVAVFSAADAGNTYTPVVFFSASANEHALYHAGGEALSIDDIRIFSGSRDITAKTLIYGEPWSVWKTGDLLDAGEGNPASSLTIVYKNGDILY
;
A
#
# COMPACT_ATOMS: atom_id res chain seq x y z
N MET A 1 63.95 30.38 83.01
CA MET A 1 63.18 29.24 82.48
C MET A 1 62.01 29.64 81.55
N MET A 2 61.81 30.92 81.16
CA MET A 2 60.65 31.36 80.36
C MET A 2 60.86 31.43 78.82
N ARG A 3 62.02 31.04 78.29
CA ARG A 3 62.34 31.18 76.84
C ARG A 3 61.90 30.00 75.96
N GLY A 4 61.51 28.86 76.57
CA GLY A 4 61.05 27.67 75.86
C GLY A 4 59.57 27.72 75.45
N MET A 5 58.70 28.19 76.36
CA MET A 5 57.24 28.21 76.15
C MET A 5 56.78 29.04 74.95
N VAL A 6 57.46 30.16 74.66
CA VAL A 6 57.10 31.04 73.53
C VAL A 6 57.40 30.39 72.18
N LYS A 7 58.37 29.48 72.12
CA LYS A 7 58.76 28.81 70.87
C LYS A 7 57.77 27.70 70.50
N ASP A 8 57.24 27.01 71.50
CA ASP A 8 56.30 25.90 71.29
C ASP A 8 54.91 26.42 70.85
N GLU A 9 54.47 27.54 71.42
CA GLU A 9 53.22 28.20 71.01
C GLU A 9 53.30 28.73 69.56
N TRP A 10 54.46 29.24 69.15
CA TRP A 10 54.67 29.72 67.78
C TRP A 10 54.72 28.58 66.76
N MET A 11 55.35 27.44 67.09
CA MET A 11 55.34 26.27 66.20
C MET A 11 53.94 25.69 66.03
N MET A 12 53.18 25.55 67.13
CA MET A 12 51.82 24.98 67.07
C MET A 12 50.88 25.82 66.20
N LYS A 13 51.01 27.16 66.26
CA LYS A 13 50.21 28.08 65.44
C LYS A 13 50.56 28.00 63.96
N ASN A 14 51.83 27.81 63.61
CA ASN A 14 52.27 27.63 62.22
C ASN A 14 51.82 26.29 61.63
N GLU A 15 51.86 25.21 62.41
CA GLU A 15 51.34 23.92 61.96
C GLU A 15 49.83 23.97 61.70
N MET A 16 49.07 24.61 62.60
CA MET A 16 47.63 24.78 62.45
C MET A 16 47.26 25.58 61.21
N LEU A 17 47.98 26.68 60.93
CA LEU A 17 47.80 27.47 59.70
C LEU A 17 48.12 26.68 58.43
N ASN A 18 49.16 25.85 58.47
CA ASN A 18 49.54 25.03 57.33
C ASN A 18 48.48 23.96 57.03
N ASP A 19 47.89 23.35 58.07
CA ASP A 19 46.79 22.40 57.92
C ASP A 19 45.50 23.05 57.40
N GLU A 20 45.20 24.29 57.81
CA GLU A 20 44.05 25.03 57.29
C GLU A 20 44.21 25.38 55.80
N MET A 21 45.40 25.84 55.38
CA MET A 21 45.69 26.08 53.97
C MET A 21 45.53 24.80 53.14
N LYS A 22 46.06 23.68 53.65
CA LYS A 22 46.00 22.38 52.98
C LYS A 22 44.56 21.86 52.85
N LYS A 23 43.71 22.10 53.85
CA LYS A 23 42.26 21.79 53.78
C LYS A 23 41.53 22.67 52.77
N GLY A 24 41.91 23.94 52.65
CA GLY A 24 41.35 24.88 51.68
C GLY A 24 41.59 24.42 50.23
N ASP A 25 42.82 24.03 49.92
CA ASP A 25 43.19 23.56 48.58
C ASP A 25 42.51 22.24 48.22
N MET A 26 42.42 21.31 49.17
CA MET A 26 41.78 20.01 48.94
C MET A 26 40.27 20.17 48.63
N LYS A 27 39.58 21.07 49.34
CA LYS A 27 38.17 21.40 49.05
C LYS A 27 37.97 22.06 47.68
N LYS A 28 38.95 22.81 47.21
CA LYS A 28 38.89 23.49 45.91
C LYS A 28 39.04 22.47 44.76
N ASP A 29 39.93 21.50 44.93
CA ASP A 29 40.15 20.44 43.96
C ASP A 29 38.98 19.45 43.87
N GLU A 30 38.33 19.14 45.00
CA GLU A 30 37.11 18.33 44.98
C GLU A 30 35.96 18.98 44.20
N ARG A 31 35.76 20.30 44.37
CA ARG A 31 34.74 21.03 43.59
C ARG A 31 35.07 20.99 42.10
N ARG A 32 36.33 21.25 41.73
CA ARG A 32 36.76 21.18 40.33
C ARG A 32 36.56 19.79 39.71
N ARG A 33 36.82 18.72 40.47
CA ARG A 33 36.56 17.34 40.02
C ARG A 33 35.06 17.06 39.86
N GLY A 34 34.23 17.59 40.75
CA GLY A 34 32.76 17.50 40.64
C GLY A 34 32.23 18.15 39.37
N ASP A 35 32.67 19.38 39.08
CA ASP A 35 32.23 20.15 37.92
C ASP A 35 32.68 19.53 36.58
N LEU A 36 33.92 18.98 36.54
CA LEU A 36 34.44 18.26 35.37
C LEU A 36 33.64 16.98 35.07
N LYS A 37 33.28 16.21 36.11
CA LYS A 37 32.44 15.01 35.94
C LYS A 37 31.05 15.37 35.44
N LYS A 38 30.44 16.42 35.99
CA LYS A 38 29.11 16.89 35.58
C LYS A 38 29.09 17.35 34.12
N GLY A 39 30.08 18.15 33.70
CA GLY A 39 30.22 18.59 32.31
C GLY A 39 30.59 17.48 31.32
N MET A 40 31.20 16.37 31.75
CA MET A 40 31.39 15.19 30.91
C MET A 40 30.11 14.37 30.75
N MET A 41 29.32 14.20 31.81
CA MET A 41 28.04 13.48 31.74
C MET A 41 27.03 14.18 30.82
N GLU A 42 26.90 15.50 30.92
CA GLU A 42 25.98 16.26 30.05
C GLU A 42 26.34 16.15 28.56
N ARG A 43 27.64 16.13 28.23
CA ARG A 43 28.09 15.96 26.84
C ARG A 43 27.79 14.58 26.26
N HIS A 44 27.86 13.52 27.07
CA HIS A 44 27.54 12.17 26.61
C HIS A 44 26.04 11.96 26.34
N LEU A 45 25.16 12.62 27.09
CA LEU A 45 23.71 12.55 26.88
C LEU A 45 23.29 13.25 25.58
N LEU A 46 23.80 14.45 25.33
CA LEU A 46 23.44 15.22 24.12
C LEU A 46 23.86 14.54 22.81
N ILE A 47 25.00 13.84 22.80
CA ILE A 47 25.48 13.12 21.61
C ILE A 47 24.59 11.91 21.29
N ARG A 48 24.06 11.24 22.32
CA ARG A 48 23.22 10.05 22.17
C ARG A 48 21.84 10.42 21.61
N ASP A 49 21.27 11.54 22.05
CA ASP A 49 19.95 12.01 21.60
C ASP A 49 19.98 12.57 20.17
N ALA A 50 21.06 13.23 19.76
CA ALA A 50 21.22 13.72 18.38
C ALA A 50 21.30 12.59 17.34
N GLY A 51 21.95 11.48 17.68
CA GLY A 51 22.03 10.30 16.82
C GLY A 51 20.69 9.58 16.65
N VAL A 52 19.91 9.49 17.73
CA VAL A 52 18.59 8.84 17.74
C VAL A 52 17.56 9.63 16.93
N SER A 53 17.56 10.96 17.04
CA SER A 53 16.66 11.82 16.25
C SER A 53 16.91 11.71 14.74
N THR A 54 18.18 11.66 14.33
CA THR A 54 18.55 11.52 12.91
C THR A 54 18.14 10.16 12.34
N ALA A 55 18.36 9.09 13.09
CA ALA A 55 17.97 7.74 12.70
C ALA A 55 16.44 7.58 12.64
N LEU A 56 15.70 8.15 13.59
CA LEU A 56 14.23 8.17 13.55
C LEU A 56 13.70 8.96 12.35
N GLY A 57 14.33 10.10 12.04
CA GLY A 57 13.96 10.92 10.88
C GLY A 57 14.15 10.19 9.56
N THR A 58 15.27 9.49 9.37
CA THR A 58 15.51 8.71 8.15
C THR A 58 14.58 7.52 8.03
N VAL A 59 14.33 6.78 9.11
CA VAL A 59 13.37 5.66 9.11
C VAL A 59 11.96 6.15 8.75
N LEU A 60 11.52 7.27 9.34
CA LEU A 60 10.21 7.85 9.03
C LEU A 60 10.10 8.24 7.55
N LEU A 61 11.15 8.86 7.00
CA LEU A 61 11.18 9.28 5.60
C LEU A 61 11.13 8.07 4.66
N LEU A 62 11.85 6.99 4.98
CA LEU A 62 11.85 5.76 4.20
C LEU A 62 10.46 5.10 4.17
N VAL A 63 9.77 5.07 5.31
CA VAL A 63 8.39 4.54 5.40
C VAL A 63 7.44 5.34 4.52
N ILE A 64 7.52 6.68 4.55
CA ILE A 64 6.68 7.54 3.71
C ILE A 64 6.93 7.27 2.23
N VAL A 65 8.20 7.17 1.81
CA VAL A 65 8.56 6.88 0.42
C VAL A 65 8.00 5.54 -0.05
N VAL A 66 8.09 4.51 0.78
CA VAL A 66 7.54 3.17 0.46
C VAL A 66 6.01 3.23 0.32
N ILE A 67 5.31 3.95 1.20
CA ILE A 67 3.86 4.10 1.11
C ILE A 67 3.47 4.82 -0.18
N VAL A 68 4.13 5.93 -0.52
CA VAL A 68 3.85 6.68 -1.75
C VAL A 68 4.09 5.83 -2.99
N ALA A 69 5.21 5.08 -3.03
CA ALA A 69 5.50 4.17 -4.13
C ALA A 69 4.45 3.05 -4.25
N ALA A 70 4.01 2.48 -3.14
CA ALA A 70 2.97 1.45 -3.13
C ALA A 70 1.64 1.99 -3.65
N LEU A 71 1.22 3.19 -3.22
CA LEU A 71 0.01 3.84 -3.70
C LEU A 71 0.08 4.14 -5.21
N ALA A 72 1.24 4.60 -5.69
CA ALA A 72 1.46 4.84 -7.12
C ALA A 72 1.37 3.54 -7.94
N CYS A 73 1.96 2.44 -7.46
CA CYS A 73 1.83 1.14 -8.10
C CYS A 73 0.36 0.71 -8.17
N VAL A 74 -0.37 0.78 -7.05
CA VAL A 74 -1.79 0.40 -7.02
C VAL A 74 -2.60 1.21 -8.03
N ALA A 75 -2.36 2.52 -8.13
CA ALA A 75 -3.06 3.39 -9.09
C ALA A 75 -2.75 3.04 -10.55
N VAL A 76 -1.50 2.71 -10.87
CA VAL A 76 -1.10 2.32 -12.25
C VAL A 76 -1.69 0.96 -12.62
N PHE A 77 -1.63 -0.03 -11.71
CA PHE A 77 -2.15 -1.37 -11.99
C PHE A 77 -3.69 -1.42 -12.00
N SER A 78 -4.38 -0.63 -11.17
CA SER A 78 -5.85 -0.57 -11.21
C SER A 78 -6.39 0.15 -12.44
N ALA A 79 -5.63 1.09 -13.00
CA ALA A 79 -6.00 1.75 -14.26
C ALA A 79 -5.85 0.83 -15.48
N ALA A 80 -5.01 -0.19 -15.42
CA ALA A 80 -4.80 -1.13 -16.53
C ALA A 80 -6.01 -2.05 -16.78
N ASP A 81 -6.75 -2.42 -15.73
CA ASP A 81 -7.95 -3.27 -15.87
C ASP A 81 -9.15 -2.51 -16.44
N ALA A 82 -9.19 -1.17 -16.33
CA ALA A 82 -10.31 -0.37 -16.81
C ALA A 82 -10.38 -0.26 -18.35
N GLY A 83 -9.32 -0.67 -19.07
CA GLY A 83 -9.20 -0.53 -20.52
C GLY A 83 -9.28 -1.82 -21.33
N ASN A 84 -9.27 -3.00 -20.68
CA ASN A 84 -9.32 -4.26 -21.41
C ASN A 84 -10.77 -4.62 -21.70
N THR A 85 -11.32 -4.06 -22.78
CA THR A 85 -12.60 -4.48 -23.34
C THR A 85 -12.45 -5.93 -23.78
N TYR A 86 -12.87 -6.85 -22.93
CA TYR A 86 -12.94 -8.27 -23.27
C TYR A 86 -13.96 -8.43 -24.38
N THR A 87 -13.49 -8.50 -25.63
CA THR A 87 -14.32 -8.85 -26.78
C THR A 87 -14.24 -10.36 -26.97
N PRO A 88 -15.25 -11.12 -26.54
CA PRO A 88 -15.24 -12.56 -26.63
C PRO A 88 -15.33 -12.98 -28.09
N VAL A 89 -14.58 -14.02 -28.43
CA VAL A 89 -14.56 -14.57 -29.78
C VAL A 89 -15.62 -15.65 -29.87
N VAL A 90 -16.68 -15.37 -30.62
CA VAL A 90 -17.77 -16.31 -30.89
C VAL A 90 -17.99 -16.40 -32.39
N PHE A 91 -18.16 -17.62 -32.89
CA PHE A 91 -18.47 -17.87 -34.29
C PHE A 91 -19.90 -18.35 -34.41
N PHE A 92 -20.67 -17.72 -35.29
CA PHE A 92 -22.03 -18.13 -35.60
C PHE A 92 -22.12 -18.73 -37.00
N SER A 93 -23.01 -19.70 -37.17
CA SER A 93 -23.36 -20.24 -38.48
C SER A 93 -24.87 -20.21 -38.66
N ALA A 94 -25.32 -19.87 -39.86
CA ALA A 94 -26.72 -20.03 -40.22
C ALA A 94 -27.14 -21.50 -40.12
N SER A 95 -28.35 -21.75 -39.63
CA SER A 95 -29.00 -23.05 -39.68
C SER A 95 -29.77 -23.22 -40.99
N ALA A 96 -30.23 -24.45 -41.27
CA ALA A 96 -31.20 -24.71 -42.34
C ALA A 96 -32.57 -24.07 -42.04
N ASN A 97 -32.89 -23.83 -40.76
CA ASN A 97 -34.02 -23.02 -40.35
C ASN A 97 -33.60 -21.54 -40.38
N GLU A 98 -34.31 -20.73 -41.17
CA GLU A 98 -34.02 -19.30 -41.35
C GLU A 98 -34.19 -18.46 -40.07
N HIS A 99 -34.87 -18.98 -39.04
CA HIS A 99 -35.04 -18.34 -37.73
C HIS A 99 -34.04 -18.83 -36.67
N ALA A 100 -33.11 -19.71 -37.04
CA ALA A 100 -32.19 -20.33 -36.09
C ALA A 100 -30.71 -20.04 -36.40
N LEU A 101 -29.93 -19.84 -35.34
CA LEU A 101 -28.51 -19.53 -35.38
C LEU A 101 -27.73 -20.58 -34.59
N TYR A 102 -26.67 -21.11 -35.18
CA TYR A 102 -25.82 -22.14 -34.56
C TYR A 102 -24.59 -21.50 -33.94
N HIS A 103 -24.24 -21.91 -32.73
CA HIS A 103 -22.97 -21.54 -32.12
C HIS A 103 -21.87 -22.45 -32.67
N ALA A 104 -21.14 -21.96 -33.66
CA ALA A 104 -20.13 -22.72 -34.41
C ALA A 104 -18.79 -22.86 -33.68
N GLY A 105 -18.52 -22.02 -32.67
CA GLY A 105 -17.30 -22.13 -31.88
C GLY A 105 -17.06 -20.92 -30.99
N GLY A 106 -16.01 -21.01 -30.16
CA GLY A 106 -15.59 -19.92 -29.28
C GLY A 106 -16.16 -20.03 -27.87
N GLU A 107 -16.32 -18.89 -27.24
CA GLU A 107 -16.72 -18.78 -25.84
C GLU A 107 -18.23 -18.89 -25.64
N ALA A 108 -18.65 -19.42 -24.50
CA ALA A 108 -20.06 -19.53 -24.17
C ALA A 108 -20.67 -18.16 -23.84
N LEU A 109 -21.90 -17.94 -24.30
CA LEU A 109 -22.65 -16.70 -24.12
C LEU A 109 -23.67 -16.84 -23.00
N SER A 110 -23.60 -15.99 -21.98
CA SER A 110 -24.64 -15.92 -20.95
C SER A 110 -25.75 -14.96 -21.37
N ILE A 111 -27.01 -15.33 -21.14
CA ILE A 111 -28.16 -14.43 -21.36
C ILE A 111 -28.09 -13.17 -20.48
N ASP A 112 -27.36 -13.25 -19.37
CA ASP A 112 -27.13 -12.13 -18.47
C ASP A 112 -26.09 -11.14 -19.00
N ASP A 113 -25.29 -11.53 -19.99
CA ASP A 113 -24.20 -10.70 -20.52
C ASP A 113 -24.52 -10.13 -21.91
N ILE A 114 -25.51 -10.69 -22.62
CA ILE A 114 -25.86 -10.28 -23.99
C ILE A 114 -27.29 -9.79 -24.12
N ARG A 115 -27.54 -9.13 -25.25
CA ARG A 115 -28.83 -8.72 -25.79
C ARG A 115 -28.91 -9.15 -27.24
N ILE A 116 -30.05 -9.72 -27.64
CA ILE A 116 -30.31 -10.18 -28.99
C ILE A 116 -31.42 -9.32 -29.58
N PHE A 117 -31.11 -8.64 -30.67
CA PHE A 117 -32.03 -7.78 -31.39
C PHE A 117 -32.41 -8.39 -32.73
N SER A 118 -33.66 -8.19 -33.14
CA SER A 118 -34.10 -8.36 -34.52
C SER A 118 -34.44 -6.97 -35.06
N GLY A 119 -33.57 -6.42 -35.90
CA GLY A 119 -33.59 -4.99 -36.23
C GLY A 119 -33.44 -4.12 -34.97
N SER A 120 -34.45 -3.30 -34.67
CA SER A 120 -34.45 -2.40 -33.49
C SER A 120 -35.15 -2.97 -32.25
N ARG A 121 -35.63 -4.22 -32.29
CA ARG A 121 -36.41 -4.83 -31.21
C ARG A 121 -35.57 -5.82 -30.41
N ASP A 122 -35.48 -5.62 -29.10
CA ASP A 122 -34.92 -6.63 -28.18
C ASP A 122 -35.85 -7.85 -28.12
N ILE A 123 -35.31 -9.01 -28.50
CA ILE A 123 -36.00 -10.30 -28.48
C ILE A 123 -35.32 -11.30 -27.55
N THR A 124 -34.33 -10.90 -26.74
CA THR A 124 -33.50 -11.79 -25.91
C THR A 124 -34.34 -12.80 -25.13
N ALA A 125 -35.35 -12.33 -24.40
CA ALA A 125 -36.23 -13.17 -23.58
C ALA A 125 -37.19 -14.09 -24.36
N LYS A 126 -37.26 -13.93 -25.68
CA LYS A 126 -38.09 -14.75 -26.58
C LYS A 126 -37.30 -15.85 -27.28
N THR A 127 -35.97 -15.78 -27.21
CA THR A 127 -35.10 -16.76 -27.83
C THR A 127 -35.06 -18.03 -26.98
N LEU A 128 -34.98 -19.17 -27.65
CA LEU A 128 -34.98 -20.49 -27.04
C LEU A 128 -33.79 -21.30 -27.54
N ILE A 129 -33.24 -22.19 -26.72
CA ILE A 129 -32.29 -23.20 -27.18
C ILE A 129 -32.99 -24.54 -27.13
N TYR A 130 -33.10 -25.20 -28.28
CA TYR A 130 -33.87 -26.45 -28.44
C TYR A 130 -35.31 -26.38 -27.91
N GLY A 131 -35.95 -25.21 -28.02
CA GLY A 131 -37.33 -24.97 -27.58
C GLY A 131 -37.50 -24.61 -26.10
N GLU A 132 -36.41 -24.51 -25.34
CA GLU A 132 -36.44 -24.19 -23.91
C GLU A 132 -35.77 -22.85 -23.60
N PRO A 133 -36.18 -22.14 -22.52
CA PRO A 133 -35.45 -21.00 -22.01
C PRO A 133 -34.02 -21.39 -21.65
N TRP A 134 -33.08 -20.49 -21.90
CA TRP A 134 -31.66 -20.76 -21.71
C TRP A 134 -31.01 -19.70 -20.83
N SER A 135 -29.97 -20.11 -20.11
CA SER A 135 -29.09 -19.23 -19.34
C SER A 135 -27.73 -19.08 -19.99
N VAL A 136 -27.26 -20.15 -20.65
CA VAL A 136 -25.95 -20.19 -21.33
C VAL A 136 -26.14 -20.84 -22.70
N TRP A 137 -25.63 -20.18 -23.73
CA TRP A 137 -25.57 -20.65 -25.11
C TRP A 137 -24.14 -21.07 -25.43
N LYS A 138 -23.91 -22.33 -25.81
CA LYS A 138 -22.55 -22.89 -25.97
C LYS A 138 -22.32 -23.40 -27.39
N THR A 139 -21.05 -23.64 -27.73
CA THR A 139 -20.68 -24.29 -28.99
C THR A 139 -21.46 -25.60 -29.16
N GLY A 140 -22.11 -25.73 -30.31
CA GLY A 140 -22.95 -26.86 -30.65
C GLY A 140 -24.45 -26.62 -30.48
N ASP A 141 -24.82 -25.57 -29.74
CA ASP A 141 -26.22 -25.25 -29.47
C ASP A 141 -26.87 -24.45 -30.59
N LEU A 142 -28.14 -24.75 -30.82
CA LEU A 142 -29.00 -24.04 -31.76
C LEU A 142 -29.91 -23.07 -31.00
N LEU A 143 -29.74 -21.78 -31.27
CA LEU A 143 -30.62 -20.73 -30.80
C LEU A 143 -31.75 -20.52 -31.82
N ASP A 144 -33.00 -20.58 -31.36
CA ASP A 144 -34.20 -20.24 -32.11
C ASP A 144 -34.66 -18.83 -31.72
N ALA A 145 -34.76 -17.94 -32.71
CA ALA A 145 -35.24 -16.58 -32.52
C ALA A 145 -36.77 -16.44 -32.63
N GLY A 146 -37.46 -17.52 -33.00
CA GLY A 146 -38.91 -17.58 -33.20
C GLY A 146 -39.36 -16.96 -34.53
N GLU A 147 -40.59 -17.32 -34.93
CA GLU A 147 -41.19 -16.85 -36.18
C GLU A 147 -41.19 -15.31 -36.30
N GLY A 148 -40.85 -14.82 -37.49
CA GLY A 148 -40.76 -13.39 -37.79
C GLY A 148 -39.44 -12.71 -37.38
N ASN A 149 -38.48 -13.46 -36.85
CA ASN A 149 -37.11 -12.98 -36.58
C ASN A 149 -36.11 -13.82 -37.38
N PRO A 150 -35.84 -13.49 -38.65
CA PRO A 150 -34.86 -14.24 -39.43
C PRO A 150 -33.46 -14.06 -38.84
N ALA A 151 -32.67 -15.13 -38.80
CA ALA A 151 -31.30 -15.16 -38.30
C ALA A 151 -30.42 -14.09 -38.98
N SER A 152 -30.68 -13.79 -40.25
CA SER A 152 -29.97 -12.78 -41.03
C SER A 152 -30.21 -11.34 -40.57
N SER A 153 -31.26 -11.07 -39.78
CA SER A 153 -31.53 -9.74 -39.21
C SER A 153 -31.20 -9.65 -37.72
N LEU A 154 -30.57 -10.69 -37.16
CA LEU A 154 -30.20 -10.70 -35.75
C LEU A 154 -28.93 -9.88 -35.52
N THR A 155 -28.91 -9.17 -34.40
CA THR A 155 -27.73 -8.46 -33.91
C THR A 155 -27.53 -8.84 -32.45
N ILE A 156 -26.36 -9.36 -32.12
CA ILE A 156 -26.01 -9.78 -30.76
C ILE A 156 -25.04 -8.75 -30.18
N VAL A 157 -25.39 -8.18 -29.03
CA VAL A 157 -24.62 -7.10 -28.40
C VAL A 157 -24.37 -7.48 -26.94
N TYR A 158 -23.15 -7.31 -26.48
CA TYR A 158 -22.83 -7.38 -25.06
C TYR A 158 -23.43 -6.20 -24.31
N LYS A 159 -23.91 -6.45 -23.09
CA LYS A 159 -24.40 -5.37 -22.21
C LYS A 159 -23.31 -4.35 -21.87
N ASN A 160 -22.03 -4.71 -22.04
CA ASN A 160 -20.88 -3.81 -21.93
C ASN A 160 -20.69 -2.88 -23.15
N GLY A 161 -21.51 -3.03 -24.21
CA GLY A 161 -21.49 -2.18 -25.41
C GLY A 161 -20.77 -2.78 -26.62
N ASP A 162 -20.08 -3.91 -26.46
CA ASP A 162 -19.38 -4.58 -27.56
C ASP A 162 -20.37 -5.30 -28.49
N ILE A 163 -20.22 -5.13 -29.82
CA ILE A 163 -21.07 -5.76 -30.82
C ILE A 163 -20.36 -7.02 -31.36
N LEU A 164 -21.04 -8.17 -31.34
CA LEU A 164 -20.59 -9.38 -32.03
C LEU A 164 -21.16 -9.40 -33.45
N TYR A 165 -20.30 -9.65 -34.44
CA TYR A 165 -20.66 -9.86 -35.84
C TYR A 165 -20.52 -11.34 -36.22
#